data_AF-A0A1L9AUL6-F1
#
_entry.id   AF-A0A1L9AUL6-F1
#
_cell.length_a   1.000
_cell.length_b   1.000
_cell.length_c   1.000
_cell.angle_alpha   90.00
_cell.angle_beta   90.00
_cell.angle_gamma   90.00
#
_symmetry.space_group_name_H-M   'P 1'
#
loop_
_entity.id
_entity.type
_entity.pdbx_description
1 polymer ?
#
loop_
_entity_poly.entity_id
_entity_poly.type
_entity_poly.pdbx_seq_one_letter_code
_entity_poly.pdbx_strand_id
1 'polypeptide(L)'
;MPYPDSSSAKDLRAGSRTVQIAGKEVALQDESYYQSSPLGNEAATRNFGASVVTHTITGKTYFASWSMDVKVEGKGVVRHIDLTTSNHGSYPGATPPISNLSEAEIKQAQDLAKQRISEGKCPCCGKDSCPAAFTEEEKAEDKSLNMEEFYGLESNGPRRDQYVYLRECKEKLCTCAGRVFPEPPCDVFRDKEERRYDAIVGKWESEGTKSAYREDYERRTGVRLKRSTEFLDDLLAKSGRESVLRKAAKASTRDLSLPGNSQLKKDWEQYKALKIKADRLDRINHIVPKEAGGCPDNPGNLQPQQTLCEVCQEIDQFFTDKLQGKKG
;
A
#
# COMPACT_ATOMS: atom_id res chain seq x y z
N MET A 1 -11.92 27.74 -11.56
CA MET A 1 -11.36 26.49 -10.99
C MET A 1 -12.31 25.36 -11.31
N PRO A 2 -11.85 24.21 -11.85
CA PRO A 2 -12.67 23.01 -11.87
C PRO A 2 -12.80 22.45 -10.46
N TYR A 3 -14.02 22.11 -10.03
CA TYR A 3 -14.27 21.41 -8.77
C TYR A 3 -14.39 19.91 -9.03
N PRO A 4 -13.89 19.05 -8.13
CA PRO A 4 -14.10 17.63 -8.22
C PRO A 4 -15.57 17.29 -7.99
N ASP A 5 -16.13 16.42 -8.83
CA ASP A 5 -17.48 15.90 -8.73
C ASP A 5 -17.46 14.54 -8.05
N SER A 6 -18.11 14.42 -6.89
CA SER A 6 -18.07 13.19 -6.08
C SER A 6 -19.45 12.53 -5.94
N SER A 7 -19.52 11.21 -6.09
CA SER A 7 -20.74 10.40 -5.94
C SER A 7 -20.53 9.28 -4.91
N SER A 8 -21.60 8.79 -4.29
CA SER A 8 -21.49 7.82 -3.19
C SER A 8 -22.06 6.45 -3.53
N ALA A 9 -21.30 5.39 -3.22
CA ALA A 9 -21.73 4.00 -3.40
C ALA A 9 -22.96 3.62 -2.55
N LYS A 10 -23.22 4.32 -1.44
CA LYS A 10 -24.43 4.12 -0.62
C LYS A 10 -25.71 4.48 -1.38
N ASP A 11 -25.59 5.33 -2.39
CA ASP A 11 -26.69 5.84 -3.21
C ASP A 11 -26.86 5.02 -4.50
N LEU A 12 -26.21 3.85 -4.59
CA LEU A 12 -26.41 2.89 -5.65
C LEU A 12 -27.90 2.52 -5.75
N ARG A 13 -28.41 2.50 -6.98
CA ARG A 13 -29.76 2.04 -7.33
C ARG A 13 -29.67 1.14 -8.54
N ALA A 14 -30.73 0.33 -8.69
CA ALA A 14 -30.84 -0.66 -9.76
C ALA A 14 -29.65 -1.62 -9.79
N GLY A 15 -29.20 -2.07 -8.61
CA GLY A 15 -28.27 -3.18 -8.50
C GLY A 15 -28.95 -4.52 -8.74
N SER A 16 -28.15 -5.58 -8.69
CA SER A 16 -28.62 -6.96 -8.82
C SER A 16 -29.69 -7.29 -7.79
N ARG A 17 -30.78 -7.91 -8.27
CA ARG A 17 -31.91 -8.35 -7.45
C ARG A 17 -31.71 -9.76 -6.89
N THR A 18 -30.83 -10.54 -7.52
CA THR A 18 -30.63 -11.96 -7.24
C THR A 18 -29.29 -12.26 -6.56
N VAL A 19 -28.27 -11.42 -6.75
CA VAL A 19 -26.94 -11.61 -6.18
C VAL A 19 -26.57 -10.42 -5.31
N GLN A 20 -26.15 -10.73 -4.09
CA GLN A 20 -25.66 -9.76 -3.13
C GLN A 20 -24.26 -10.14 -2.67
N ILE A 21 -23.40 -9.14 -2.48
CA ILE A 21 -22.09 -9.29 -1.84
C ILE A 21 -22.17 -8.54 -0.52
N ALA A 22 -21.82 -9.21 0.58
CA ALA A 22 -21.93 -8.67 1.94
C ALA A 22 -23.33 -8.10 2.28
N GLY A 23 -24.39 -8.72 1.76
CA GLY A 23 -25.78 -8.31 1.98
C GLY A 23 -26.19 -7.02 1.24
N LYS A 24 -25.41 -6.58 0.25
CA LYS A 24 -25.71 -5.44 -0.62
C LYS A 24 -25.75 -5.86 -2.08
N GLU A 25 -26.62 -5.21 -2.85
CA GLU A 25 -26.76 -5.44 -4.29
C GLU A 25 -25.45 -5.15 -5.04
N VAL A 26 -25.18 -5.96 -6.07
CA VAL A 26 -24.01 -5.78 -6.95
C VAL A 26 -24.37 -4.82 -8.08
N ALA A 27 -23.48 -3.88 -8.42
CA ALA A 27 -23.68 -2.98 -9.55
C ALA A 27 -23.52 -3.71 -10.90
N LEU A 28 -24.49 -3.51 -11.79
CA LEU A 28 -24.62 -4.15 -13.10
C LEU A 28 -24.38 -3.16 -14.23
N GLN A 29 -23.70 -3.65 -15.27
CA GLN A 29 -23.50 -2.97 -16.55
C GLN A 29 -24.79 -2.33 -17.07
N ASP A 30 -24.69 -1.08 -17.52
CA ASP A 30 -25.73 -0.32 -18.22
C ASP A 30 -27.09 -0.24 -17.48
N GLU A 31 -27.10 -0.53 -16.18
CA GLU A 31 -28.33 -0.49 -15.36
C GLU A 31 -28.11 0.26 -14.05
N SER A 32 -27.05 -0.09 -13.31
CA SER A 32 -26.83 0.51 -12.00
C SER A 32 -26.24 1.91 -12.10
N TYR A 33 -26.60 2.75 -11.14
CA TYR A 33 -26.14 4.14 -11.07
C TYR A 33 -26.16 4.66 -9.64
N TYR A 34 -25.40 5.73 -9.38
CA TYR A 34 -25.53 6.48 -8.13
C TYR A 34 -26.62 7.56 -8.28
N GLN A 35 -27.63 7.49 -7.42
CA GLN A 35 -28.84 8.33 -7.50
C GLN A 35 -28.61 9.77 -7.04
N SER A 36 -27.69 9.98 -6.09
CA SER A 36 -27.28 11.30 -5.65
C SER A 36 -26.58 12.03 -6.80
N SER A 37 -26.99 13.26 -7.08
CA SER A 37 -26.21 14.14 -7.94
C SER A 37 -24.80 14.32 -7.38
N PRO A 38 -23.74 14.31 -8.21
CA PRO A 38 -22.39 14.58 -7.76
C PRO A 38 -22.31 15.91 -7.02
N LEU A 39 -21.67 15.88 -5.85
CA LEU A 39 -21.35 17.08 -5.06
C LEU A 39 -20.14 17.77 -5.72
N GLY A 40 -20.18 19.08 -5.89
CA GLY A 40 -19.15 19.86 -6.59
C GLY A 40 -19.68 20.88 -7.59
N ASN A 41 -20.95 20.75 -8.00
CA ASN A 41 -21.58 21.57 -9.05
C ASN A 41 -22.52 22.68 -8.52
N GLU A 42 -22.59 22.89 -7.21
CA GLU A 42 -23.50 23.84 -6.58
C GLU A 42 -23.20 25.30 -6.92
N ALA A 43 -21.96 25.61 -7.32
CA ALA A 43 -21.54 26.95 -7.74
C ALA A 43 -21.86 27.28 -9.20
N ALA A 44 -22.26 26.29 -10.02
CA ALA A 44 -22.58 26.50 -11.43
C ALA A 44 -24.04 26.95 -11.60
N THR A 45 -24.29 27.90 -12.51
CA THR A 45 -25.64 28.42 -12.79
C THR A 45 -26.10 28.09 -14.20
N ARG A 46 -27.37 27.71 -14.34
CA ARG A 46 -27.96 27.28 -15.63
C ARG A 46 -27.90 28.37 -16.71
N ASN A 47 -27.81 29.63 -16.30
CA ASN A 47 -27.73 30.79 -17.19
C ASN A 47 -26.44 30.85 -18.02
N PHE A 48 -25.39 30.10 -17.65
CA PHE A 48 -24.16 29.98 -18.46
C PHE A 48 -24.13 28.70 -19.32
N GLY A 49 -25.28 28.10 -19.62
CA GLY A 49 -25.41 27.02 -20.61
C GLY A 49 -25.22 25.59 -20.08
N ALA A 50 -24.76 25.43 -18.83
CA ALA A 50 -24.48 24.13 -18.20
C ALA A 50 -23.55 23.23 -19.05
N SER A 51 -23.60 21.89 -18.90
CA SER A 51 -22.88 20.99 -19.80
C SER A 51 -23.34 21.16 -21.25
N VAL A 52 -22.40 21.20 -22.19
CA VAL A 52 -22.68 21.27 -23.64
C VAL A 52 -23.45 20.04 -24.13
N VAL A 53 -23.32 18.90 -23.45
CA VAL A 53 -23.90 17.61 -23.85
C VAL A 53 -25.28 17.40 -23.25
N THR A 54 -25.41 17.57 -21.93
CA THR A 54 -26.64 17.23 -21.21
C THR A 54 -27.48 18.44 -20.84
N HIS A 55 -26.94 19.66 -20.97
CA HIS A 55 -27.53 20.91 -20.46
C HIS A 55 -27.94 20.85 -18.98
N THR A 56 -27.38 19.90 -18.22
CA THR A 56 -27.58 19.74 -16.80
C THR A 56 -26.31 20.08 -16.03
N ILE A 57 -26.51 20.64 -14.84
CA ILE A 57 -25.44 20.95 -13.88
C ILE A 57 -25.32 19.85 -12.82
N THR A 58 -26.38 19.06 -12.64
CA THR A 58 -26.48 17.95 -11.71
C THR A 58 -27.17 16.78 -12.40
N GLY A 59 -26.91 15.55 -11.97
CA GLY A 59 -27.54 14.36 -12.54
C GLY A 59 -26.93 13.07 -12.00
N LYS A 60 -27.47 11.91 -12.37
CA LYS A 60 -26.98 10.61 -11.90
C LYS A 60 -25.56 10.33 -12.42
N THR A 61 -24.85 9.45 -11.72
CA THR A 61 -23.54 8.94 -12.14
C THR A 61 -23.68 7.49 -12.58
N TYR A 62 -23.27 7.19 -13.81
CA TYR A 62 -23.35 5.86 -14.40
C TYR A 62 -21.96 5.29 -14.64
N PHE A 63 -21.86 3.96 -14.59
CA PHE A 63 -20.65 3.23 -14.92
C PHE A 63 -20.46 3.16 -16.44
N ALA A 64 -19.25 3.46 -16.88
CA ALA A 64 -18.80 3.44 -18.27
C ALA A 64 -17.85 2.26 -18.55
N SER A 65 -17.48 1.47 -17.53
CA SER A 65 -16.82 0.18 -17.71
C SER A 65 -17.27 -0.84 -16.66
N TRP A 66 -17.00 -2.11 -16.93
CA TRP A 66 -17.40 -3.28 -16.13
C TRP A 66 -16.54 -4.48 -16.54
N SER A 67 -16.67 -5.59 -15.81
CA SER A 67 -16.01 -6.86 -16.12
C SER A 67 -16.56 -7.49 -17.41
N MET A 68 -15.67 -7.92 -18.30
CA MET A 68 -16.03 -8.60 -19.55
C MET A 68 -16.35 -10.09 -19.33
N ASP A 69 -15.73 -10.69 -18.32
CA ASP A 69 -15.79 -12.14 -18.08
C ASP A 69 -16.78 -12.52 -16.97
N VAL A 70 -16.93 -11.66 -15.96
CA VAL A 70 -17.80 -11.93 -14.80
C VAL A 70 -19.14 -11.24 -15.02
N LYS A 71 -20.20 -12.05 -15.11
CA LYS A 71 -21.56 -11.59 -15.32
C LYS A 71 -22.49 -12.01 -14.20
N VAL A 72 -23.35 -11.10 -13.78
CA VAL A 72 -24.46 -11.32 -12.86
C VAL A 72 -25.74 -10.89 -13.59
N GLU A 73 -26.78 -11.72 -13.55
CA GLU A 73 -28.03 -11.46 -14.28
C GLU A 73 -27.82 -11.22 -15.78
N GLY A 74 -26.81 -11.87 -16.36
CA GLY A 74 -26.43 -11.72 -17.77
C GLY A 74 -25.66 -10.43 -18.11
N LYS A 75 -25.40 -9.57 -17.13
CA LYS A 75 -24.74 -8.26 -17.27
C LYS A 75 -23.36 -8.26 -16.65
N GLY A 76 -22.41 -7.53 -17.24
CA GLY A 76 -21.08 -7.38 -16.66
C GLY A 76 -21.14 -6.76 -15.26
N VAL A 77 -20.29 -7.23 -14.35
CA VAL A 77 -20.22 -6.70 -12.98
C VAL A 77 -19.28 -5.50 -12.94
N VAL A 78 -19.72 -4.41 -12.31
CA VAL A 78 -18.90 -3.22 -12.06
C VAL A 78 -17.98 -3.47 -10.87
N ARG A 79 -16.72 -3.04 -11.01
CA ARG A 79 -15.65 -3.17 -10.01
C ARG A 79 -15.27 -1.81 -9.45
N HIS A 80 -14.54 -1.84 -8.34
CA HIS A 80 -13.78 -0.69 -7.89
C HIS A 80 -12.82 -0.23 -9.00
N ILE A 81 -12.72 1.08 -9.26
CA ILE A 81 -11.97 1.74 -10.34
C ILE A 81 -12.58 1.69 -11.75
N ASP A 82 -13.66 0.95 -11.98
CA ASP A 82 -14.33 1.00 -13.28
C ASP A 82 -14.77 2.45 -13.57
N LEU A 83 -14.67 2.87 -14.83
CA LEU A 83 -14.91 4.25 -15.23
C LEU A 83 -16.37 4.63 -14.95
N THR A 84 -16.58 5.90 -14.66
CA THR A 84 -17.89 6.51 -14.47
C THR A 84 -17.97 7.82 -15.23
N THR A 85 -19.19 8.19 -15.58
CA THR A 85 -19.51 9.51 -16.12
C THR A 85 -20.65 10.09 -15.30
N SER A 86 -20.62 11.41 -15.11
CA SER A 86 -21.46 12.12 -14.15
C SER A 86 -22.37 13.14 -14.83
N ASN A 87 -23.33 13.67 -14.07
CA ASN A 87 -24.30 14.69 -14.52
C ASN A 87 -25.13 14.25 -15.73
N HIS A 88 -25.63 13.01 -15.71
CA HIS A 88 -26.48 12.48 -16.76
C HIS A 88 -27.89 13.09 -16.73
N GLY A 89 -28.28 13.72 -17.84
CA GLY A 89 -29.67 13.97 -18.26
C GLY A 89 -30.11 13.11 -19.46
N SER A 90 -29.13 12.62 -20.22
CA SER A 90 -29.21 11.67 -21.34
C SER A 90 -27.83 11.01 -21.50
N TYR A 91 -27.73 9.88 -22.23
CA TYR A 91 -26.42 9.33 -22.62
C TYR A 91 -25.88 10.06 -23.86
N PRO A 92 -24.58 10.41 -23.94
CA PRO A 92 -23.55 10.23 -22.92
C PRO A 92 -23.61 11.28 -21.80
N GLY A 93 -22.97 10.99 -20.67
CA GLY A 93 -22.84 11.91 -19.53
C GLY A 93 -22.03 13.17 -19.86
N ALA A 94 -22.10 14.17 -18.99
CA ALA A 94 -21.43 15.46 -19.20
C ALA A 94 -19.92 15.41 -19.00
N THR A 95 -19.44 14.53 -18.11
CA THR A 95 -18.03 14.46 -17.76
C THR A 95 -17.31 13.44 -18.64
N PRO A 96 -15.99 13.60 -18.88
CA PRO A 96 -15.20 12.50 -19.42
C PRO A 96 -15.30 11.27 -18.49
N PRO A 97 -15.00 10.06 -18.97
CA PRO A 97 -14.90 8.88 -18.11
C PRO A 97 -13.78 9.05 -17.07
N ILE A 98 -14.12 8.91 -15.78
CA ILE A 98 -13.20 9.02 -14.63
C ILE A 98 -13.33 7.76 -13.79
N SER A 99 -12.24 7.25 -13.21
CA SER A 99 -12.27 6.06 -12.37
C SER A 99 -13.22 6.21 -11.16
N ASN A 100 -14.06 5.21 -10.90
CA ASN A 100 -14.90 5.09 -9.71
C ASN A 100 -14.04 4.75 -8.48
N LEU A 101 -13.28 5.74 -8.02
CA LEU A 101 -12.51 5.67 -6.80
C LEU A 101 -13.35 6.19 -5.64
N SER A 102 -13.29 5.48 -4.52
CA SER A 102 -13.93 5.88 -3.28
C SER A 102 -13.07 6.93 -2.56
N GLU A 103 -13.01 8.15 -3.09
CA GLU A 103 -12.45 9.30 -2.36
C GLU A 103 -13.05 9.44 -0.96
N ALA A 104 -14.32 9.02 -0.81
CA ALA A 104 -15.00 8.94 0.48
C ALA A 104 -14.40 7.91 1.45
N GLU A 105 -13.91 6.76 0.98
CA GLU A 105 -13.27 5.74 1.83
C GLU A 105 -11.88 6.19 2.26
N ILE A 106 -11.11 6.80 1.35
CA ILE A 106 -9.81 7.42 1.66
C ILE A 106 -10.00 8.52 2.70
N LYS A 107 -10.96 9.42 2.48
CA LYS A 107 -11.28 10.49 3.42
C LYS A 107 -11.74 9.94 4.76
N GLN A 108 -12.58 8.91 4.79
CA GLN A 108 -13.02 8.26 6.02
C GLN A 108 -11.83 7.64 6.78
N ALA A 109 -10.88 7.02 6.08
CA ALA A 109 -9.68 6.47 6.69
C ALA A 109 -8.75 7.55 7.25
N GLN A 110 -8.61 8.69 6.56
CA GLN A 110 -7.88 9.86 7.05
C GLN A 110 -8.55 10.49 8.27
N ASP A 111 -9.87 10.67 8.23
CA ASP A 111 -10.65 11.19 9.36
C ASP A 111 -10.53 10.26 10.57
N LEU A 112 -10.53 8.94 10.35
CA LEU A 112 -10.30 7.94 11.40
C LEU A 112 -8.89 8.05 12.00
N ALA A 113 -7.86 8.27 11.19
CA ALA A 113 -6.50 8.48 11.68
C ALA A 113 -6.43 9.73 12.57
N LYS A 114 -7.00 10.86 12.13
CA LYS A 114 -7.08 12.12 12.89
C LYS A 114 -7.82 11.95 14.21
N GLN A 115 -8.96 11.24 14.18
CA GLN A 115 -9.71 10.93 15.40
C GLN A 115 -8.85 10.13 16.38
N ARG A 116 -8.22 9.05 15.93
CA ARG A 116 -7.36 8.21 16.78
C ARG A 116 -6.18 8.99 17.36
N ILE A 117 -5.58 9.87 16.57
CA ILE A 117 -4.53 10.78 17.06
C ILE A 117 -5.09 11.64 18.19
N SER A 118 -6.24 12.30 18.01
CA SER A 118 -6.84 13.13 19.08
C SER A 118 -7.12 12.35 20.38
N GLU A 119 -7.47 11.06 20.24
CA GLU A 119 -7.71 10.14 21.36
C GLU A 119 -6.43 9.55 21.98
N GLY A 120 -5.22 9.92 21.52
CA GLY A 120 -3.96 9.33 22.01
C GLY A 120 -3.73 7.88 21.58
N LYS A 121 -4.38 7.44 20.50
CA LYS A 121 -4.28 6.08 19.97
C LYS A 121 -3.39 6.05 18.74
N CYS A 122 -2.87 4.86 18.42
CA CYS A 122 -2.16 4.66 17.16
C CYS A 122 -3.11 4.90 15.96
N PRO A 123 -2.76 5.77 14.99
CA PRO A 123 -3.62 6.05 13.84
C PRO A 123 -3.89 4.79 13.02
N CYS A 124 -2.89 3.94 12.88
CA CYS A 124 -2.96 2.73 12.09
C CYS A 124 -3.78 1.61 12.77
N CYS A 125 -3.42 1.16 13.99
CA CYS A 125 -4.08 0.01 14.63
C CYS A 125 -5.19 0.39 15.62
N GLY A 126 -5.32 1.66 16.01
CA GLY A 126 -6.32 2.13 16.96
C GLY A 126 -6.08 1.75 18.43
N LYS A 127 -4.96 1.10 18.76
CA LYS A 127 -4.59 0.75 20.15
C LYS A 127 -3.81 1.90 20.80
N ASP A 128 -4.13 2.18 22.05
CA ASP A 128 -3.38 3.06 22.96
C ASP A 128 -2.07 2.40 23.43
N SER A 129 -2.08 1.09 23.66
CA SER A 129 -0.90 0.30 24.06
C SER A 129 0.10 0.05 22.92
N CYS A 130 -0.14 0.61 21.74
CA CYS A 130 0.77 0.49 20.61
C CYS A 130 1.90 1.51 20.78
N PRO A 131 3.18 1.13 20.63
CA PRO A 131 4.29 2.09 20.72
C PRO A 131 4.27 3.15 19.59
N ALA A 132 3.42 2.97 18.58
CA ALA A 132 3.13 3.99 17.56
C ALA A 132 1.92 4.88 17.91
N ALA A 133 1.35 4.79 19.11
CA ALA A 133 0.36 5.74 19.61
C ALA A 133 0.97 7.15 19.74
N PHE A 134 0.12 8.18 19.72
CA PHE A 134 0.54 9.57 19.89
C PHE A 134 0.51 9.93 21.38
N THR A 135 1.58 10.53 21.89
CA THR A 135 1.61 11.07 23.27
C THR A 135 0.84 12.38 23.37
N GLU A 136 0.52 12.84 24.58
CA GLU A 136 -0.12 14.14 24.79
C GLU A 136 0.70 15.28 24.19
N GLU A 137 2.03 15.23 24.33
CA GLU A 137 2.94 16.22 23.77
C GLU A 137 2.97 16.19 22.23
N GLU A 138 3.03 14.99 21.62
CA GLU A 138 3.02 14.87 20.16
C GLU A 138 1.71 15.39 19.54
N LYS A 139 0.59 15.25 20.25
CA LYS A 139 -0.71 15.81 19.85
C LYS A 139 -0.74 17.33 19.98
N ALA A 140 -0.27 17.86 21.10
CA ALA A 140 -0.28 19.30 21.38
C ALA A 140 0.59 20.08 20.40
N GLU A 141 1.69 19.48 19.92
CA GLU A 141 2.62 20.09 18.97
C GLU A 141 2.29 19.80 17.49
N ASP A 142 1.19 19.08 17.20
CA ASP A 142 0.81 18.63 15.86
C ASP A 142 1.99 18.04 15.05
N LYS A 143 2.66 17.05 15.63
CA LYS A 143 3.85 16.42 15.00
C LYS A 143 3.52 15.52 13.81
N SER A 144 2.25 15.49 13.38
CA SER A 144 1.83 14.62 12.30
C SER A 144 2.37 15.14 10.96
N LEU A 145 3.01 14.25 10.22
CA LEU A 145 3.55 14.51 8.89
C LEU A 145 2.93 13.54 7.88
N ASN A 146 2.91 13.94 6.63
CA ASN A 146 2.71 13.05 5.51
C ASN A 146 4.06 12.51 4.99
N MET A 147 4.01 11.58 4.03
CA MET A 147 5.20 10.97 3.46
C MET A 147 6.10 11.96 2.70
N GLU A 148 5.50 12.90 1.97
CA GLU A 148 6.23 13.91 1.20
C GLU A 148 6.98 14.88 2.13
N GLU A 149 6.35 15.30 3.22
CA GLU A 149 6.99 16.11 4.27
C GLU A 149 8.14 15.35 4.94
N PHE A 150 7.92 14.09 5.34
CA PHE A 150 8.94 13.28 6.03
C PHE A 150 10.18 13.01 5.16
N TYR A 151 9.98 12.70 3.87
CA TYR A 151 11.09 12.41 2.96
C TYR A 151 11.64 13.66 2.24
N GLY A 152 11.02 14.83 2.43
CA GLY A 152 11.40 16.07 1.76
C GLY A 152 11.16 16.04 0.25
N LEU A 153 9.97 15.58 -0.17
CA LEU A 153 9.54 15.46 -1.56
C LEU A 153 8.69 16.67 -2.04
N GLU A 154 8.45 17.63 -1.16
CA GLU A 154 7.64 18.84 -1.40
C GLU A 154 8.18 19.72 -2.54
N SER A 155 9.49 19.74 -2.75
CA SER A 155 10.14 20.54 -3.80
C SER A 155 10.57 19.70 -5.00
N ASN A 156 10.59 20.33 -6.17
CA ASN A 156 11.13 19.70 -7.37
C ASN A 156 12.63 19.46 -7.21
N GLY A 157 13.08 18.24 -7.51
CA GLY A 157 14.47 17.86 -7.38
C GLY A 157 14.69 16.36 -7.57
N PRO A 158 15.95 15.91 -7.60
CA PRO A 158 16.29 14.53 -7.98
C PRO A 158 15.60 13.46 -7.13
N ARG A 159 15.34 13.74 -5.85
CA ARG A 159 14.66 12.82 -4.94
C ARG A 159 13.17 12.69 -5.27
N ARG A 160 12.49 13.80 -5.60
CA ARG A 160 11.10 13.80 -6.06
C ARG A 160 10.97 13.12 -7.42
N ASP A 161 11.88 13.38 -8.35
CA ASP A 161 11.88 12.76 -9.67
C ASP A 161 12.02 11.23 -9.57
N GLN A 162 12.93 10.75 -8.71
CA GLN A 162 13.06 9.33 -8.40
C GLN A 162 11.79 8.74 -7.81
N TYR A 163 11.15 9.43 -6.86
CA TYR A 163 9.88 8.98 -6.29
C TYR A 163 8.76 8.89 -7.33
N VAL A 164 8.61 9.91 -8.18
CA VAL A 164 7.63 9.91 -9.28
C VAL A 164 7.89 8.74 -10.24
N TYR A 165 9.14 8.53 -10.62
CA TYR A 165 9.54 7.38 -11.44
C TYR A 165 9.15 6.04 -10.79
N LEU A 166 9.38 5.85 -9.49
CA LEU A 166 9.00 4.62 -8.78
C LEU A 166 7.47 4.42 -8.75
N ARG A 167 6.69 5.49 -8.62
CA ARG A 167 5.22 5.41 -8.73
C ARG A 167 4.80 4.97 -10.14
N GLU A 168 5.39 5.54 -11.18
CA GLU A 168 5.13 5.11 -12.55
C GLU A 168 5.53 3.64 -12.79
N CYS A 169 6.65 3.19 -12.23
CA CYS A 169 7.04 1.78 -12.29
C CYS A 169 6.02 0.89 -11.58
N LYS A 170 5.50 1.29 -10.41
CA LYS A 170 4.43 0.55 -9.72
C LYS A 170 3.18 0.47 -10.58
N GLU A 171 2.76 1.58 -11.18
CA GLU A 171 1.55 1.64 -11.99
C GLU A 171 1.66 0.80 -13.26
N LYS A 172 2.79 0.88 -13.96
CA LYS A 172 2.96 0.30 -15.30
C LYS A 172 3.50 -1.13 -15.28
N LEU A 173 4.32 -1.50 -14.27
CA LEU A 173 5.12 -2.73 -14.28
C LEU A 173 4.80 -3.69 -13.12
N CYS A 174 3.96 -3.29 -12.15
CA CYS A 174 3.65 -4.16 -11.03
C CYS A 174 2.74 -5.33 -11.44
N THR A 175 3.09 -6.53 -10.97
CA THR A 175 2.33 -7.76 -11.19
C THR A 175 1.82 -8.38 -9.89
N CYS A 176 1.87 -7.67 -8.77
CA CYS A 176 1.41 -8.13 -7.46
C CYS A 176 0.42 -7.16 -6.81
N ALA A 177 -0.41 -7.66 -5.89
CA ALA A 177 -1.26 -6.84 -5.03
C ALA A 177 -0.52 -6.25 -3.81
N GLY A 178 0.80 -6.32 -3.79
CA GLY A 178 1.64 -5.84 -2.69
C GLY A 178 1.60 -4.31 -2.53
N ARG A 179 1.59 -3.87 -1.27
CA ARG A 179 1.65 -2.45 -0.89
C ARG A 179 3.10 -2.03 -0.63
N VAL A 180 3.55 -1.01 -1.33
CA VAL A 180 4.90 -0.44 -1.17
C VAL A 180 4.88 1.07 -0.94
N PHE A 181 3.68 1.65 -0.93
CA PHE A 181 3.42 3.04 -0.57
C PHE A 181 2.41 3.06 0.57
N PRO A 182 2.51 4.01 1.50
CA PRO A 182 1.61 4.12 2.64
C PRO A 182 0.20 4.49 2.19
N GLU A 183 -0.79 3.93 2.88
CA GLU A 183 -2.22 4.18 2.67
C GLU A 183 -2.90 4.48 4.00
N PRO A 184 -3.93 5.34 4.03
CA PRO A 184 -4.66 5.64 5.26
C PRO A 184 -5.42 4.40 5.76
N PRO A 185 -5.57 4.24 7.09
CA PRO A 185 -5.19 5.15 8.17
C PRO A 185 -3.73 4.98 8.64
N CYS A 186 -2.91 4.22 7.92
CA CYS A 186 -1.57 3.84 8.32
C CYS A 186 -0.48 4.73 7.69
N ASP A 187 -0.83 5.84 7.07
CA ASP A 187 0.01 6.77 6.32
C ASP A 187 0.46 8.01 7.12
N VAL A 188 0.49 7.89 8.45
CA VAL A 188 0.89 8.99 9.34
C VAL A 188 2.37 8.86 9.69
N PHE A 189 3.14 9.89 9.36
CA PHE A 189 4.57 10.02 9.65
C PHE A 189 4.79 11.00 10.80
N ARG A 190 5.99 10.94 11.39
CA ARG A 190 6.48 11.86 12.42
C ARG A 190 7.99 11.98 12.29
N ASP A 191 8.57 13.05 12.81
CA ASP A 191 10.01 13.11 13.03
C ASP A 191 10.52 11.95 13.87
N LYS A 192 11.79 11.57 13.67
CA LYS A 192 12.42 10.52 14.48
C LYS A 192 12.52 10.98 15.94
N GLU A 193 11.96 10.17 16.83
CA GLU A 193 12.08 10.31 18.29
C GLU A 193 12.61 8.99 18.84
N GLU A 194 13.76 9.02 19.53
CA GLU A 194 14.50 7.79 19.85
C GLU A 194 13.71 6.85 20.77
N ARG A 195 12.96 7.38 21.74
CA ARG A 195 12.18 6.52 22.66
C ARG A 195 11.07 5.77 21.93
N ARG A 196 10.30 6.46 21.08
CA ARG A 196 9.29 5.82 20.22
C ARG A 196 9.93 4.81 19.26
N TYR A 197 11.05 5.17 18.63
CA TYR A 197 11.77 4.25 17.73
C TYR A 197 12.18 2.97 18.47
N ASP A 198 12.85 3.09 19.62
CA ASP A 198 13.30 1.95 20.41
C ASP A 198 12.12 1.10 20.91
N ALA A 199 11.00 1.72 21.29
CA ALA A 199 9.80 1.01 21.71
C ALA A 199 9.17 0.21 20.54
N ILE A 200 9.12 0.78 19.33
CA ILE A 200 8.62 0.09 18.13
C ILE A 200 9.56 -1.05 17.75
N VAL A 201 10.88 -0.82 17.75
CA VAL A 201 11.89 -1.85 17.46
C VAL A 201 11.80 -2.97 18.49
N GLY A 202 11.80 -2.63 19.79
CA GLY A 202 11.73 -3.60 20.88
C GLY A 202 10.47 -4.47 20.81
N LYS A 203 9.32 -3.88 20.48
CA LYS A 203 8.09 -4.63 20.26
C LYS A 203 8.16 -5.54 19.03
N TRP A 204 8.67 -5.05 17.91
CA TRP A 204 8.74 -5.84 16.68
C TRP A 204 9.75 -6.99 16.76
N GLU A 205 10.85 -6.77 17.47
CA GLU A 205 11.91 -7.76 17.69
C GLU A 205 11.65 -8.67 18.89
N SER A 206 10.55 -8.47 19.64
CA SER A 206 10.22 -9.33 20.77
C SER A 206 9.89 -10.76 20.31
N GLU A 207 10.15 -11.70 21.21
CA GLU A 207 9.91 -13.11 20.97
C GLU A 207 8.43 -13.35 20.62
N GLY A 208 8.19 -14.15 19.58
CA GLY A 208 6.84 -14.50 19.12
C GLY A 208 6.15 -13.48 18.20
N THR A 209 6.52 -12.19 18.21
CA THR A 209 5.82 -11.15 17.42
C THR A 209 5.81 -11.45 15.92
N LYS A 210 6.97 -11.74 15.34
CA LYS A 210 7.09 -12.09 13.90
C LYS A 210 6.39 -13.41 13.58
N SER A 211 6.40 -14.38 14.49
CA SER A 211 5.72 -15.67 14.31
C SER A 211 4.21 -15.50 14.31
N ALA A 212 3.66 -14.76 15.28
CA ALA A 212 2.24 -14.44 15.36
C ALA A 212 1.75 -13.68 14.11
N TYR A 213 2.55 -12.74 13.60
CA TYR A 213 2.24 -12.09 12.32
C TYR A 213 2.17 -13.08 11.16
N ARG A 214 3.11 -14.04 11.06
CA ARG A 214 3.12 -15.03 9.98
C ARG A 214 1.91 -15.95 10.05
N GLU A 215 1.54 -16.40 11.25
CA GLU A 215 0.35 -17.23 11.48
C GLU A 215 -0.94 -16.47 11.12
N ASP A 216 -1.06 -15.20 11.53
CA ASP A 216 -2.18 -14.34 11.14
C ASP A 216 -2.22 -14.09 9.62
N TYR A 217 -1.06 -13.87 9.00
CA TYR A 217 -0.95 -13.67 7.55
C TYR A 217 -1.41 -14.91 6.79
N GLU A 218 -0.95 -16.10 7.18
CA GLU A 218 -1.36 -17.37 6.58
C GLU A 218 -2.86 -17.60 6.77
N ARG A 219 -3.40 -17.35 7.98
CA ARG A 219 -4.84 -17.45 8.24
C ARG A 219 -5.67 -16.53 7.35
N ARG A 220 -5.23 -15.28 7.13
CA ARG A 220 -5.99 -14.28 6.35
C ARG A 220 -5.86 -14.47 4.83
N THR A 221 -4.74 -15.00 4.36
CA THR A 221 -4.42 -15.03 2.91
C THR A 221 -4.34 -16.43 2.32
N GLY A 222 -4.23 -17.46 3.17
CA GLY A 222 -3.92 -18.84 2.76
C GLY A 222 -2.46 -19.05 2.35
N VAL A 223 -1.59 -18.04 2.49
CA VAL A 223 -0.19 -18.10 2.03
C VAL A 223 0.76 -18.24 3.21
N ARG A 224 1.47 -19.38 3.29
CA ARG A 224 2.56 -19.57 4.26
C ARG A 224 3.80 -18.78 3.83
N LEU A 225 4.27 -17.91 4.72
CA LEU A 225 5.52 -17.18 4.52
C LEU A 225 6.72 -18.04 4.91
N LYS A 226 7.62 -18.29 3.94
CA LYS A 226 8.88 -19.00 4.17
C LYS A 226 9.84 -18.20 5.03
N ARG A 227 10.66 -18.90 5.81
CA ARG A 227 11.78 -18.36 6.59
C ARG A 227 13.04 -18.27 5.73
N SER A 228 13.99 -17.44 6.18
CA SER A 228 15.29 -17.29 5.53
C SER A 228 16.05 -18.61 5.34
N THR A 229 15.95 -19.53 6.30
CA THR A 229 16.56 -20.86 6.18
C THR A 229 16.01 -21.64 5.00
N GLU A 230 14.69 -21.62 4.79
CA GLU A 230 14.03 -22.30 3.68
C GLU A 230 14.40 -21.66 2.33
N PHE A 231 14.44 -20.32 2.28
CA PHE A 231 14.91 -19.62 1.07
C PHE A 231 16.37 -19.92 0.76
N LEU A 232 17.22 -20.00 1.78
CA LEU A 232 18.63 -20.32 1.60
C LEU A 232 18.79 -21.74 1.04
N ASP A 233 18.04 -22.70 1.57
CA ASP A 233 18.05 -24.08 1.09
C ASP A 233 17.61 -24.15 -0.39
N ASP A 234 16.51 -23.47 -0.75
CA ASP A 234 16.03 -23.38 -2.14
C ASP A 234 17.09 -22.73 -3.08
N LEU A 235 17.74 -21.65 -2.62
CA LEU A 235 18.75 -20.93 -3.40
C LEU A 235 20.04 -21.76 -3.57
N LEU A 236 20.46 -22.47 -2.52
CA LEU A 236 21.62 -23.37 -2.57
C LEU A 236 21.35 -24.55 -3.50
N ALA A 237 20.16 -25.16 -3.43
CA ALA A 237 19.76 -26.24 -4.33
C ALA A 237 19.79 -25.77 -5.79
N LYS A 238 19.22 -24.59 -6.09
CA LYS A 238 19.24 -23.98 -7.43
C LYS A 238 20.64 -23.66 -7.95
N SER A 239 21.62 -23.46 -7.07
CA SER A 239 23.01 -23.20 -7.50
C SER A 239 23.72 -24.45 -8.06
N GLY A 240 23.21 -25.66 -7.77
CA GLY A 240 23.88 -26.92 -8.08
C GLY A 240 25.17 -27.16 -7.29
N ARG A 241 25.53 -26.28 -6.34
CA ARG A 241 26.79 -26.30 -5.57
C ARG A 241 26.58 -26.33 -4.06
N GLU A 242 25.43 -26.80 -3.60
CA GLU A 242 25.01 -26.75 -2.20
C GLU A 242 26.09 -27.27 -1.22
N SER A 243 26.59 -28.49 -1.43
CA SER A 243 27.57 -29.11 -0.54
C SER A 243 28.87 -28.29 -0.42
N VAL A 244 29.34 -27.73 -1.55
CA VAL A 244 30.54 -26.90 -1.62
C VAL A 244 30.32 -25.58 -0.88
N LEU A 245 29.19 -24.91 -1.14
CA LEU A 245 28.88 -23.62 -0.53
C LEU A 245 28.63 -23.74 0.99
N ARG A 246 27.94 -24.80 1.45
CA ARG A 246 27.77 -25.06 2.89
C ARG A 246 29.09 -25.39 3.59
N LYS A 247 30.02 -26.07 2.91
CA LYS A 247 31.37 -26.31 3.45
C LYS A 247 32.13 -24.99 3.55
N ALA A 248 32.09 -24.16 2.51
CA ALA A 248 32.73 -22.86 2.49
C ALA A 248 32.19 -21.93 3.60
N ALA A 249 30.89 -21.96 3.88
CA ALA A 249 30.26 -21.18 4.94
C ALA A 249 30.84 -21.42 6.34
N LYS A 250 31.46 -22.59 6.59
CA LYS A 250 32.08 -22.95 7.87
C LYS A 250 33.56 -22.51 7.97
N ALA A 251 34.12 -21.94 6.91
CA ALA A 251 35.51 -21.49 6.89
C ALA A 251 35.72 -20.32 7.87
N SER A 252 36.83 -20.36 8.61
CA SER A 252 37.24 -19.27 9.49
C SER A 252 37.85 -18.12 8.68
N THR A 253 37.94 -16.93 9.28
CA THR A 253 38.64 -15.78 8.67
C THR A 253 40.08 -16.13 8.31
N ARG A 254 40.74 -16.97 9.11
CA ARG A 254 42.09 -17.45 8.84
C ARG A 254 42.13 -18.30 7.56
N ASP A 255 41.20 -19.23 7.41
CA ASP A 255 41.13 -20.10 6.22
C ASP A 255 40.94 -19.29 4.94
N LEU A 256 40.11 -18.25 5.00
CA LEU A 256 39.80 -17.36 3.86
C LEU A 256 40.98 -16.43 3.48
N SER A 257 41.91 -16.20 4.40
CA SER A 257 43.08 -15.33 4.20
C SER A 257 44.31 -16.05 3.62
N LEU A 258 44.28 -17.39 3.58
CA LEU A 258 45.40 -18.17 3.06
C LEU A 258 45.53 -18.00 1.54
N PRO A 259 46.74 -17.73 1.01
CA PRO A 259 46.96 -17.48 -0.42
C PRO A 259 46.47 -18.61 -1.35
N GLY A 260 46.55 -19.87 -0.90
CA GLY A 260 46.09 -21.04 -1.66
C GLY A 260 44.57 -21.23 -1.71
N ASN A 261 43.80 -20.45 -0.94
CA ASN A 261 42.36 -20.66 -0.73
C ASN A 261 41.47 -19.70 -1.53
N SER A 262 41.95 -19.20 -2.67
CA SER A 262 41.19 -18.28 -3.52
C SER A 262 39.80 -18.82 -3.90
N GLN A 263 39.69 -20.11 -4.24
CA GLN A 263 38.39 -20.71 -4.57
C GLN A 263 37.46 -20.82 -3.36
N LEU A 264 38.00 -21.20 -2.18
CA LEU A 264 37.24 -21.24 -0.93
C LEU A 264 36.67 -19.86 -0.58
N LYS A 265 37.46 -18.80 -0.79
CA LYS A 265 37.02 -17.42 -0.59
C LYS A 265 35.87 -17.05 -1.52
N LYS A 266 35.97 -17.37 -2.82
CA LYS A 266 34.87 -17.14 -3.79
C LYS A 266 33.60 -17.90 -3.42
N ASP A 267 33.73 -19.16 -3.00
CA ASP A 267 32.59 -19.99 -2.60
C ASP A 267 31.93 -19.46 -1.32
N TRP A 268 32.71 -18.94 -0.37
CA TRP A 268 32.19 -18.29 0.84
C TRP A 268 31.48 -16.96 0.51
N GLU A 269 32.02 -16.14 -0.39
CA GLU A 269 31.38 -14.91 -0.87
C GLU A 269 30.06 -15.23 -1.58
N GLN A 270 30.04 -16.26 -2.42
CA GLN A 270 28.81 -16.74 -3.07
C GLN A 270 27.77 -17.20 -2.05
N TYR A 271 28.15 -18.01 -1.05
CA TYR A 271 27.25 -18.42 0.03
C TYR A 271 26.67 -17.20 0.76
N LYS A 272 27.52 -16.21 1.11
CA LYS A 272 27.08 -14.98 1.76
C LYS A 272 26.09 -14.19 0.91
N ALA A 273 26.32 -14.08 -0.39
CA ALA A 273 25.38 -13.41 -1.30
C ALA A 273 24.01 -14.10 -1.33
N LEU A 274 23.99 -15.44 -1.35
CA LEU A 274 22.74 -16.21 -1.28
C LEU A 274 22.05 -16.05 0.08
N LYS A 275 22.81 -16.03 1.19
CA LYS A 275 22.29 -15.78 2.54
C LYS A 275 21.64 -14.41 2.65
N ILE A 276 22.29 -13.36 2.15
CA ILE A 276 21.73 -12.00 2.12
C ILE A 276 20.43 -11.97 1.31
N LYS A 277 20.39 -12.65 0.16
CA LYS A 277 19.17 -12.76 -0.66
C LYS A 277 18.04 -13.48 0.08
N ALA A 278 18.35 -14.56 0.79
CA ALA A 278 17.39 -15.30 1.60
C ALA A 278 16.85 -14.48 2.78
N ASP A 279 17.73 -13.78 3.49
CA ASP A 279 17.36 -12.87 4.58
C ASP A 279 16.47 -11.75 4.08
N ARG A 280 16.77 -11.19 2.90
CA ARG A 280 15.95 -10.16 2.25
C ARG A 280 14.52 -10.64 1.98
N LEU A 281 14.35 -11.86 1.47
CA LEU A 281 13.03 -12.44 1.17
C LEU A 281 12.22 -12.77 2.44
N ASP A 282 12.90 -13.10 3.54
CA ASP A 282 12.26 -13.36 4.84
C ASP A 282 11.73 -12.06 5.49
N ARG A 283 12.23 -10.89 5.10
CA ARG A 283 11.84 -9.61 5.72
C ARG A 283 10.34 -9.33 5.57
N ILE A 284 9.81 -8.72 6.64
CA ILE A 284 8.49 -8.09 6.66
C ILE A 284 8.77 -6.61 6.92
N ASN A 285 8.49 -5.79 5.91
CA ASN A 285 8.82 -4.38 5.93
C ASN A 285 7.71 -3.58 6.59
N HIS A 286 8.08 -2.47 7.22
CA HIS A 286 7.14 -1.47 7.65
C HIS A 286 7.02 -0.42 6.54
N ILE A 287 5.82 -0.20 6.01
CA ILE A 287 5.58 0.71 4.88
C ILE A 287 5.86 2.15 5.32
N VAL A 288 5.24 2.59 6.41
CA VAL A 288 5.74 3.72 7.21
C VAL A 288 6.88 3.19 8.08
N PRO A 289 8.10 3.72 7.97
CA PRO A 289 9.25 3.18 8.68
C PRO A 289 9.10 3.34 10.19
N LYS A 290 9.80 2.48 10.94
CA LYS A 290 9.82 2.56 12.42
C LYS A 290 10.29 3.92 12.91
N GLU A 291 11.27 4.52 12.22
CA GLU A 291 11.78 5.88 12.50
C GLU A 291 10.69 6.95 12.42
N ALA A 292 9.72 6.79 11.51
CA ALA A 292 8.59 7.69 11.35
C ALA A 292 7.39 7.35 12.25
N GLY A 293 7.51 6.33 13.11
CA GLY A 293 6.41 5.87 13.96
C GLY A 293 5.51 4.84 13.30
N GLY A 294 6.04 4.06 12.37
CA GLY A 294 5.36 2.95 11.75
C GLY A 294 4.80 1.94 12.76
N CYS A 295 3.53 1.58 12.61
CA CYS A 295 2.87 0.63 13.48
C CYS A 295 3.45 -0.80 13.30
N PRO A 296 3.82 -1.51 14.39
CA PRO A 296 4.31 -2.88 14.32
C PRO A 296 3.20 -3.95 14.42
N ASP A 297 1.93 -3.55 14.60
CA ASP A 297 0.83 -4.47 14.90
C ASP A 297 -0.13 -4.68 13.72
N ASN A 298 -0.36 -3.64 12.92
CA ASN A 298 -1.41 -3.68 11.90
C ASN A 298 -0.83 -4.16 10.57
N PRO A 299 -1.39 -5.22 9.96
CA PRO A 299 -1.04 -5.64 8.60
C PRO A 299 -1.11 -4.53 7.54
N GLY A 300 -1.89 -3.47 7.77
CA GLY A 300 -1.92 -2.28 6.92
C GLY A 300 -0.56 -1.59 6.77
N ASN A 301 0.31 -1.68 7.79
CA ASN A 301 1.67 -1.15 7.73
C ASN A 301 2.75 -2.23 7.49
N LEU A 302 2.39 -3.52 7.38
CA LEU A 302 3.35 -4.62 7.33
C LEU A 302 3.26 -5.38 6.00
N GLN A 303 4.34 -5.39 5.23
CA GLN A 303 4.41 -6.02 3.91
C GLN A 303 5.52 -7.09 3.85
N PRO A 304 5.20 -8.37 3.64
CA PRO A 304 6.21 -9.41 3.45
C PRO A 304 6.91 -9.27 2.09
N GLN A 305 8.25 -9.19 2.10
CA GLN A 305 9.05 -8.99 0.87
C GLN A 305 8.80 -10.10 -0.16
N GLN A 306 8.73 -11.35 0.28
CA GLN A 306 8.51 -12.52 -0.57
C GLN A 306 7.18 -12.54 -1.33
N THR A 307 6.24 -11.66 -0.99
CA THR A 307 4.93 -11.55 -1.65
C THR A 307 4.88 -10.43 -2.69
N LEU A 308 5.97 -9.65 -2.80
CA LEU A 308 6.13 -8.60 -3.77
C LEU A 308 6.70 -9.15 -5.08
N CYS A 309 6.21 -8.65 -6.21
CA CYS A 309 6.88 -8.80 -7.51
C CYS A 309 8.25 -8.09 -7.48
N GLU A 310 9.15 -8.42 -8.42
CA GLU A 310 10.50 -7.85 -8.46
C GLU A 310 10.50 -6.31 -8.47
N VAL A 311 9.61 -5.69 -9.25
CA VAL A 311 9.43 -4.23 -9.29
C VAL A 311 9.10 -3.67 -7.90
N CYS A 312 8.16 -4.28 -7.19
CA CYS A 312 7.78 -3.85 -5.85
C CYS A 312 8.88 -4.11 -4.81
N GLN A 313 9.65 -5.19 -4.98
CA GLN A 313 10.80 -5.45 -4.13
C GLN A 313 11.87 -4.35 -4.26
N GLU A 314 12.08 -3.84 -5.47
CA GLU A 314 13.02 -2.73 -5.71
C GLU A 314 12.51 -1.41 -5.16
N ILE A 315 11.22 -1.10 -5.33
CA ILE A 315 10.60 0.11 -4.76
C ILE A 315 10.73 0.11 -3.23
N ASP A 316 10.33 -0.99 -2.58
CA ASP A 316 10.44 -1.13 -1.12
C ASP A 316 11.90 -1.02 -0.64
N GLN A 317 12.82 -1.65 -1.38
CA GLN A 317 14.24 -1.58 -1.08
C GLN A 317 14.80 -0.16 -1.23
N PHE A 318 14.30 0.63 -2.19
CA PHE A 318 14.69 2.03 -2.36
C PHE A 318 14.30 2.86 -1.14
N PHE A 319 13.06 2.74 -0.66
CA PHE A 319 12.64 3.45 0.55
C PHE A 319 13.51 3.06 1.76
N THR A 320 13.86 1.78 1.89
CA THR A 320 14.70 1.26 2.97
C THR A 320 16.16 1.72 2.88
N ASP A 321 16.80 1.66 1.70
CA ASP A 321 18.26 1.90 1.58
C ASP A 321 18.62 3.36 1.28
N LYS A 322 17.73 4.10 0.63
CA LYS A 322 18.02 5.44 0.09
C LYS A 322 17.36 6.56 0.86
N LEU A 323 16.18 6.30 1.46
CA LEU A 323 15.38 7.34 2.10
C LEU A 323 15.32 7.23 3.63
N GLN A 324 15.30 6.02 4.21
CA GLN A 324 15.39 5.86 5.67
C GLN A 324 16.76 6.33 6.20
N GLY A 325 16.78 6.98 7.37
CA GLY A 325 17.99 7.46 8.04
C GLY A 325 18.75 8.62 7.35
N LYS A 326 18.25 9.20 6.25
CA LYS A 326 18.92 10.29 5.52
C LYS A 326 18.02 11.53 5.39
N LYS A 327 18.06 12.38 6.42
CA LYS A 327 17.61 13.78 6.27
C LYS A 327 18.46 14.44 5.18
N GLY A 328 17.82 15.22 4.31
CA GLY A 328 18.49 15.95 3.23
C GLY A 328 19.62 16.82 3.75
#